data_AF-A0A2P8FFE4-F1
#
_entry.id   AF-A0A2P8FFE4-F1
#
_cell.length_a   1.000
_cell.length_b   1.000
_cell.length_c   1.000
_cell.angle_alpha   90.00
_cell.angle_beta   90.00
_cell.angle_gamma   90.00
#
_symmetry.space_group_name_H-M   'P 1'
#
loop_
_entity.id
_entity.type
_entity.pdbx_description
1 polymer ?
#
loop_
_entity_poly.entity_id
_entity_poly.type
_entity_poly.pdbx_seq_one_letter_code
_entity_poly.pdbx_strand_id
1 'polypeptide(L)'
;MVKGRMPSDVRRNIMGIGNIGLPGILLIAVVVLVLFGRGKISGLMGEVGKGITSFKKGINEGEKELEEEVAETAKDVTPEDDKDKV
;
A
#
# COMPACT_ATOMS: atom_id res chain seq x y z
N MET A 1 -5.97 64.14 21.20
CA MET A 1 -5.43 63.07 22.08
C MET A 1 -6.49 61.96 22.20
N VAL A 2 -6.59 61.09 21.20
CA VAL A 2 -7.52 59.93 21.24
C VAL A 2 -6.76 58.72 20.72
N LYS A 3 -6.08 58.01 21.62
CA LYS A 3 -5.48 56.70 21.38
C LYS A 3 -6.53 55.65 21.74
N GLY A 4 -7.51 55.46 20.85
CA GLY A 4 -8.46 54.35 20.92
C GLY A 4 -7.76 53.08 20.47
N ARG A 5 -7.39 52.25 21.45
CA ARG A 5 -6.74 50.94 21.31
C ARG A 5 -7.57 50.02 20.41
N MET A 6 -7.08 49.71 19.22
CA MET A 6 -7.56 48.55 18.47
C MET A 6 -7.15 47.29 19.25
N PRO A 7 -8.05 46.32 19.51
CA PRO A 7 -7.65 45.02 20.02
C PRO A 7 -7.00 44.19 18.91
N SER A 8 -5.74 43.82 19.14
CA SER A 8 -4.86 43.03 18.26
C SER A 8 -5.11 41.52 18.33
N ASP A 9 -6.26 41.08 18.84
CA ASP A 9 -6.43 39.69 19.26
C ASP A 9 -7.72 39.08 18.72
N VAL A 10 -7.77 38.92 17.40
CA VAL A 10 -8.44 37.76 16.79
C VAL A 10 -7.37 36.71 16.53
N ARG A 11 -6.62 36.37 17.58
CA ARG A 11 -5.76 35.18 17.65
C ARG A 11 -6.64 33.94 17.78
N ARG A 12 -7.54 33.71 16.82
CA ARG A 12 -8.15 32.40 16.61
C ARG A 12 -7.19 31.59 15.75
N ASN A 13 -6.00 31.37 16.33
CA ASN A 13 -5.06 30.41 15.82
C ASN A 13 -5.71 29.05 16.03
N ILE A 14 -6.19 28.45 14.94
CA ILE A 14 -6.54 27.04 14.86
C ILE A 14 -5.25 26.27 15.15
N MET A 15 -5.00 26.04 16.43
CA MET A 15 -3.96 25.14 16.92
C MET A 15 -4.52 23.72 16.81
N GLY A 16 -4.36 23.11 15.63
CA GLY A 16 -4.84 21.74 15.39
C GLY A 16 -4.58 21.18 14.00
N ILE A 17 -4.22 22.02 13.01
CA ILE A 17 -4.03 21.59 11.61
C ILE A 17 -2.70 20.83 11.37
N GLY A 18 -1.85 20.68 12.40
CA GLY A 18 -0.54 20.02 12.26
C GLY A 18 -0.58 18.49 12.20
N ASN A 19 -1.69 17.86 12.59
CA ASN A 19 -1.76 16.40 12.72
C ASN A 19 -2.78 15.74 11.78
N ILE A 20 -3.37 16.42 10.80
CA ILE A 20 -4.63 16.02 10.11
C ILE A 20 -4.58 14.66 9.37
N GLY A 21 -3.41 14.19 8.93
CA GLY A 21 -3.33 12.98 8.09
C GLY A 21 -3.88 11.71 8.76
N LEU A 22 -3.33 11.35 9.92
CA LEU A 22 -3.73 10.16 10.69
C LEU A 22 -5.13 10.23 11.34
N PRO A 23 -5.48 11.27 12.13
CA PRO A 23 -6.78 11.38 12.78
C PRO A 23 -7.91 11.63 11.77
N GLY A 24 -7.64 12.25 10.61
CA GLY A 24 -8.63 12.40 9.54
C GLY A 24 -9.07 11.05 8.96
N ILE A 25 -8.11 10.17 8.66
CA ILE A 25 -8.38 8.81 8.19
C ILE A 25 -9.15 8.00 9.25
N LEU A 26 -8.76 8.13 10.53
CA LEU A 26 -9.43 7.43 11.63
C LEU A 26 -10.90 7.86 11.79
N LEU A 27 -11.19 9.15 11.64
CA LEU A 27 -12.56 9.68 11.70
C LEU A 27 -13.42 9.13 10.55
N ILE A 28 -12.87 9.09 9.33
CA ILE A 28 -13.56 8.52 8.16
C ILE A 28 -13.84 7.02 8.39
N ALA A 29 -12.86 6.27 8.90
CA ALA A 29 -13.02 4.84 9.19
C ALA A 29 -14.16 4.56 10.17
N VAL A 30 -14.31 5.38 11.23
CA VAL A 30 -15.41 5.26 12.20
C VAL A 30 -16.76 5.58 11.55
N VAL A 31 -16.85 6.64 10.76
CA VAL A 31 -18.10 7.02 10.06
C VAL A 31 -18.56 5.90 9.11
N VAL A 32 -17.64 5.35 8.31
CA VAL A 32 -17.92 4.23 7.40
C VAL A 32 -18.34 2.98 8.20
N LEU A 33 -17.66 2.67 9.30
CA LEU A 33 -18.00 1.54 10.16
C LEU A 33 -19.41 1.68 10.77
N VAL A 34 -19.85 2.89 11.13
CA VAL A 34 -21.19 3.14 11.66
C VAL A 34 -22.26 3.03 10.57
N LEU A 35 -22.01 3.58 9.38
CA LEU A 35 -22.96 3.54 8.26
C LEU A 35 -23.13 2.13 7.66
N PHE A 36 -22.03 1.40 7.48
CA PHE A 36 -22.04 0.09 6.86
C PHE A 36 -22.11 -1.06 7.88
N GLY A 37 -21.73 -0.81 9.14
CA GLY A 37 -21.67 -1.81 10.19
C GLY A 37 -20.48 -2.78 10.05
N ARG A 38 -19.98 -3.30 11.18
CA ARG A 38 -18.87 -4.29 11.22
C ARG A 38 -19.14 -5.57 10.41
N GLY A 39 -20.41 -5.97 10.28
CA GLY A 39 -20.79 -7.23 9.64
C GLY A 39 -20.66 -7.21 8.11
N LYS A 40 -21.04 -6.11 7.46
CA LYS A 40 -20.98 -5.99 6.00
C LYS A 40 -19.55 -5.85 5.48
N ILE A 41 -18.73 -5.07 6.18
CA ILE A 41 -17.34 -4.81 5.80
C ILE A 41 -16.48 -6.09 5.92
N SER A 42 -16.68 -6.88 6.97
CA SER A 42 -15.89 -8.11 7.17
C SER A 42 -16.13 -9.17 6.09
N GLY A 43 -17.36 -9.30 5.58
CA GLY A 43 -17.67 -10.22 4.49
C GLY A 43 -16.98 -9.80 3.19
N LEU A 44 -17.15 -8.53 2.81
CA LEU A 44 -16.56 -7.96 1.60
C LEU A 44 -15.02 -7.96 1.64
N MET A 45 -14.43 -7.61 2.79
CA MET A 45 -12.97 -7.67 2.96
C MET A 45 -12.43 -9.11 2.90
N GLY A 46 -13.21 -10.10 3.32
CA GLY A 46 -12.84 -11.51 3.18
C GLY A 46 -12.79 -11.97 1.72
N GLU A 47 -13.79 -11.59 0.91
CA GLU A 47 -13.85 -11.91 -0.52
C GLU A 47 -12.77 -11.16 -1.32
N VAL A 48 -12.62 -9.85 -1.06
CA VAL A 48 -11.57 -9.02 -1.66
C VAL A 48 -10.17 -9.49 -1.23
N GLY A 49 -9.98 -9.87 0.03
CA GLY A 49 -8.70 -10.38 0.55
C GLY A 49 -8.27 -11.69 -0.11
N LYS A 50 -9.22 -12.59 -0.38
CA LYS A 50 -8.95 -13.81 -1.18
C LYS A 50 -8.55 -13.46 -2.61
N GLY A 51 -9.26 -12.53 -3.26
CA GLY A 51 -8.92 -12.05 -4.60
C GLY A 51 -7.51 -11.46 -4.69
N ILE A 52 -7.16 -10.57 -3.76
CA ILE A 52 -5.81 -9.97 -3.69
C ILE A 52 -4.74 -11.05 -3.41
N THR A 53 -5.04 -12.04 -2.56
CA THR A 53 -4.09 -13.12 -2.25
C THR A 53 -3.83 -14.01 -3.46
N SER A 54 -4.87 -14.41 -4.19
CA SER A 54 -4.73 -15.18 -5.44
C SER A 54 -4.01 -14.38 -6.52
N PHE A 55 -4.29 -13.08 -6.63
CA PHE A 55 -3.60 -12.19 -7.56
C PHE A 55 -2.11 -12.07 -7.23
N LYS A 56 -1.77 -11.85 -5.95
CA LYS A 56 -0.38 -11.80 -5.50
C LYS A 56 0.35 -13.13 -5.71
N LYS A 57 -0.34 -14.25 -5.44
CA LYS A 57 0.21 -15.59 -5.68
C LYS A 57 0.48 -15.83 -7.17
N GLY A 58 -0.47 -15.49 -8.05
CA GLY A 58 -0.29 -15.61 -9.50
C GLY A 58 0.82 -14.73 -10.06
N ILE A 59 1.03 -13.51 -9.53
CA ILE A 59 2.17 -12.68 -9.91
C ILE A 59 3.50 -13.33 -9.49
N ASN A 60 3.61 -13.76 -8.25
CA ASN A 60 4.82 -14.39 -7.74
C ASN A 60 5.14 -15.73 -8.43
N GLU A 61 4.11 -16.49 -8.79
CA GLU A 61 4.26 -17.74 -9.57
C GLU A 61 4.70 -17.44 -11.00
N GLY A 62 4.13 -16.41 -11.64
CA GLY A 62 4.57 -15.97 -12.97
C GLY A 62 6.01 -15.44 -13.00
N GLU A 63 6.44 -14.68 -11.99
CA GLU A 63 7.84 -14.26 -11.85
C GLU A 63 8.77 -15.49 -11.67
N LYS A 64 8.38 -16.45 -10.83
CA LYS A 64 9.14 -17.69 -10.64
C LYS A 64 9.23 -18.57 -11.88
N GLU A 65 8.14 -18.75 -12.62
CA GLU A 65 8.14 -19.50 -13.88
C GLU A 65 9.07 -18.84 -14.89
N LEU A 66 9.06 -17.50 -14.98
CA LEU A 66 9.99 -16.76 -15.85
C LEU A 66 11.46 -16.96 -15.44
N GLU A 67 11.76 -16.99 -14.14
CA GLU A 67 13.12 -17.23 -13.65
C GLU A 67 13.56 -18.70 -13.75
N GLU A 68 12.66 -19.67 -13.59
CA GLU A 68 12.92 -21.10 -13.79
C GLU A 68 13.08 -21.46 -15.28
N GLU A 69 12.27 -20.89 -16.18
CA GLU A 69 12.36 -21.10 -17.62
C GLU A 69 13.66 -20.48 -18.21
N VAL A 70 14.09 -19.34 -17.68
CA VAL A 70 15.39 -18.73 -18.03
C VAL A 70 16.56 -19.55 -17.45
N ALA A 71 16.43 -20.13 -16.26
CA ALA A 71 17.45 -20.99 -15.66
C ALA A 71 17.55 -22.38 -16.33
N GLU A 72 16.45 -22.91 -16.88
CA GLU A 72 16.43 -24.15 -17.64
C GLU A 72 17.01 -23.94 -19.05
N THR A 73 16.66 -22.86 -19.73
CA THR A 73 17.21 -22.51 -21.05
C THR A 73 18.70 -22.15 -20.99
N ALA A 74 19.18 -21.55 -19.89
CA ALA A 74 20.60 -21.23 -19.70
C ALA A 74 21.50 -22.46 -19.47
N LYS A 75 20.94 -23.62 -19.12
CA LYS A 75 21.70 -24.88 -18.96
C LYS A 75 21.93 -25.62 -20.29
N ASP A 76 21.11 -25.38 -21.32
CA ASP A 76 21.16 -26.08 -22.60
C ASP A 76 22.09 -25.44 -23.65
N VAL A 77 22.92 -24.46 -23.27
CA VAL A 77 23.85 -23.75 -24.18
C VAL A 77 25.30 -23.71 -23.71
N THR A 78 25.73 -24.67 -22.90
CA THR A 78 27.18 -24.92 -22.69
C THR A 78 27.59 -26.09 -23.59
N PRO A 79 28.22 -25.86 -24.76
CA PRO A 79 28.91 -26.93 -25.45
C PRO A 79 29.93 -27.54 -24.49
N GLU A 80 29.76 -28.82 -24.18
CA GLU A 80 30.84 -29.67 -23.73
C GLU A 80 31.81 -29.84 -24.90
N ASP A 81 32.68 -28.86 -25.16
CA ASP A 81 33.83 -29.11 -26.03
C ASP A 81 35.04 -28.25 -25.67
N ASP A 82 36.18 -28.94 -25.69
CA ASP A 82 37.56 -28.48 -25.57
C ASP A 82 38.02 -27.91 -24.23
N LYS A 83 38.60 -28.78 -23.37
CA LYS A 83 40.04 -28.72 -22.97
C LYS A 83 40.60 -30.10 -22.56
N ASP A 84 40.47 -31.10 -23.43
CA ASP A 84 41.41 -32.23 -23.45
C ASP A 84 42.30 -32.06 -24.68
N LYS A 85 43.44 -31.40 -24.51
CA LYS A 85 44.54 -31.49 -25.48
C LYS A 85 45.87 -31.66 -24.77
N VAL A 86 46.33 -32.90 -24.92
CA VAL A 86 47.69 -33.47 -24.83
C VAL A 86 48.81 -32.56 -25.33
#